data_AF-A0A2E9C6F1-F1
#
_entry.id   AF-A0A2E9C6F1-F1
#
_cell.length_a   1.000
_cell.length_b   1.000
_cell.length_c   1.000
_cell.angle_alpha   90.00
_cell.angle_beta   90.00
_cell.angle_gamma   90.00
#
_symmetry.space_group_name_H-M   'P 1'
#
loop_
_entity.id
_entity.type
_entity.pdbx_description
1 polymer ?
#
loop_
_entity_poly.entity_id
_entity_poly.type
_entity_poly.pdbx_seq_one_letter_code
_entity_poly.pdbx_strand_id
1 'polypeptide(L)'
;MILVNSVIEVIGKFEDKHEIKNHLYSFIEIEPFRIYNERIANEYGEHLFSMTFIRPRTVVLTQRYPHLQLYIDSISLRDDLIKKMFRENLIHDYQVSEPIIVEEPNA
;
A
#
# COMPACT_ATOMS: atom_id res chain seq x y z
N MET A 1 13.66 7.40 -8.09
CA MET A 1 12.36 6.92 -7.57
C MET A 1 12.55 6.18 -6.25
N ILE A 2 11.60 6.23 -5.32
CA ILE A 2 11.61 5.46 -4.08
C ILE A 2 10.61 4.31 -4.19
N LEU A 3 11.06 3.08 -3.93
CA LEU A 3 10.21 1.89 -3.91
C LEU A 3 10.08 1.37 -2.48
N VAL A 4 8.86 1.06 -2.07
CA VAL A 4 8.55 0.38 -0.81
C VAL A 4 7.53 -0.72 -1.02
N ASN A 5 7.71 -1.81 -0.26
CA ASN A 5 6.76 -2.91 -0.20
C ASN A 5 6.15 -2.97 1.21
N SER A 6 4.82 -2.94 1.28
CA SER A 6 4.06 -3.21 2.49
C SER A 6 3.47 -4.61 2.42
N VAL A 7 3.85 -5.47 3.37
CA VAL A 7 3.26 -6.79 3.58
C VAL A 7 2.18 -6.68 4.63
N ILE A 8 0.97 -7.13 4.29
CA ILE A 8 -0.22 -7.06 5.14
C ILE A 8 -0.77 -8.47 5.30
N GLU A 9 -0.87 -8.97 6.54
CA GLU A 9 -1.58 -10.21 6.84
C GLU A 9 -2.99 -9.88 7.35
N VAL A 10 -4.00 -10.18 6.53
CA VAL A 10 -5.40 -9.83 6.79
C VAL A 10 -6.07 -10.87 7.68
N ILE A 11 -7.00 -10.43 8.54
CA ILE A 11 -7.85 -11.34 9.32
C ILE A 11 -8.87 -12.00 8.40
N GLY A 12 -8.80 -13.33 8.31
CA GLY A 12 -9.66 -14.12 7.43
C GLY A 12 -8.89 -15.01 6.47
N LYS A 13 -9.61 -15.63 5.54
CA LYS A 13 -9.06 -16.41 4.42
C LYS A 13 -9.85 -16.03 3.17
N PHE A 14 -9.13 -15.91 2.06
CA PHE A 14 -9.65 -15.47 0.78
C PHE A 14 -9.20 -16.45 -0.30
N GLU A 15 -10.09 -16.75 -1.22
CA GLU A 15 -9.82 -17.69 -2.30
C GLU A 15 -9.12 -17.01 -3.47
N ASP A 16 -9.35 -15.71 -3.67
CA ASP A 16 -8.75 -14.96 -4.75
C ASP A 16 -8.42 -13.50 -4.41
N LYS A 17 -7.72 -12.88 -5.35
CA LYS A 17 -7.25 -11.49 -5.24
C LYS A 17 -8.40 -10.49 -5.20
N HIS A 18 -9.54 -10.77 -5.84
CA HIS A 18 -10.68 -9.88 -5.89
C HIS A 18 -11.39 -9.82 -4.54
N GLU A 19 -11.59 -10.95 -3.87
CA GLU A 19 -12.20 -11.02 -2.54
C GLU A 19 -11.43 -10.20 -1.50
N ILE A 20 -10.11 -10.44 -1.39
CA ILE A 20 -9.27 -9.71 -0.44
C ILE A 20 -9.15 -8.23 -0.80
N LYS A 21 -9.16 -7.89 -2.10
CA LYS A 21 -9.20 -6.51 -2.56
C LYS A 21 -10.47 -5.84 -2.06
N ASN A 22 -11.63 -6.43 -2.30
CA ASN A 22 -12.91 -5.84 -1.90
C ASN A 22 -13.00 -5.64 -0.38
N HIS A 23 -12.54 -6.63 0.39
CA HIS A 23 -12.48 -6.55 1.85
C HIS A 23 -11.62 -5.37 2.35
N LEU A 24 -10.45 -5.18 1.76
CA LEU A 24 -9.59 -4.05 2.11
C LEU A 24 -10.16 -2.71 1.59
N TYR A 25 -10.63 -2.67 0.35
CA TYR A 25 -11.13 -1.44 -0.28
C TYR A 25 -12.38 -0.89 0.41
N SER A 26 -13.29 -1.75 0.88
CA SER A 26 -14.46 -1.29 1.65
C SER A 26 -14.09 -0.53 2.93
N PHE A 27 -12.88 -0.75 3.44
CA PHE A 27 -12.38 -0.03 4.61
C PHE A 27 -11.62 1.25 4.24
N ILE A 28 -10.82 1.23 3.17
CA ILE A 28 -9.84 2.28 2.88
C ILE A 28 -10.29 3.31 1.84
N GLU A 29 -11.47 3.18 1.24
CA GLU A 29 -11.91 4.03 0.12
C GLU A 29 -11.83 5.53 0.44
N ILE A 30 -12.25 5.92 1.64
CA ILE A 30 -12.26 7.32 2.10
C ILE A 30 -11.02 7.71 2.93
N GLU A 31 -10.06 6.79 3.07
CA GLU A 31 -8.93 7.02 3.96
C GLU A 31 -7.91 7.99 3.34
N PRO A 32 -7.36 8.94 4.11
CA PRO A 32 -6.43 9.95 3.59
C PRO A 32 -5.26 9.37 2.81
N PHE A 33 -4.72 8.23 3.23
CA PHE A 33 -3.63 7.55 2.52
C PHE A 33 -4.03 7.06 1.13
N ARG A 34 -5.27 6.56 0.96
CA ARG A 34 -5.79 6.12 -0.35
C ARG A 34 -5.98 7.30 -1.29
N ILE A 35 -6.55 8.39 -0.78
CA ILE A 35 -6.75 9.64 -1.54
C ILE A 35 -5.40 10.24 -1.95
N TYR A 36 -4.41 10.19 -1.06
CA TYR A 36 -3.06 10.65 -1.34
C TYR A 36 -2.40 9.83 -2.46
N ASN A 37 -2.43 8.50 -2.38
CA ASN A 37 -1.90 7.62 -3.42
C ASN A 37 -2.67 7.77 -4.75
N GLU A 38 -3.98 8.07 -4.71
CA GLU A 38 -4.77 8.36 -5.91
C GLU A 38 -4.30 9.61 -6.63
N ARG A 39 -4.00 10.68 -5.90
CA ARG A 39 -3.47 11.92 -6.49
C ARG A 39 -2.14 11.66 -7.20
N ILE A 40 -1.26 10.88 -6.58
CA ILE A 40 0.01 10.47 -7.20
C ILE A 40 -0.25 9.64 -8.46
N ALA A 41 -1.17 8.67 -8.40
CA ALA A 41 -1.52 7.85 -9.56
C ALA A 41 -2.09 8.68 -10.72
N ASN A 42 -2.92 9.68 -10.42
CA ASN A 42 -3.49 10.58 -11.43
C ASN A 42 -2.43 11.49 -12.09
N GLU A 43 -1.42 11.90 -11.33
CA GLU A 43 -0.38 12.82 -11.83
C GLU A 43 0.75 12.08 -12.55
N TYR A 44 1.19 10.93 -12.03
CA TYR A 44 2.39 10.23 -12.50
C TYR A 44 2.11 8.85 -13.11
N GLY A 45 0.88 8.32 -12.96
CA GLY A 45 0.41 7.06 -13.55
C GLY A 45 0.14 5.95 -12.54
N GLU A 46 -0.90 5.15 -12.81
CA GLU A 46 -1.34 4.04 -11.94
C GLU A 46 -0.30 2.92 -11.78
N HIS A 47 0.59 2.75 -12.76
CA HIS A 47 1.64 1.73 -12.78
C HIS A 47 2.59 1.82 -11.55
N LEU A 48 2.59 2.96 -10.86
CA LEU A 48 3.33 3.16 -9.62
C LEU A 48 2.83 2.28 -8.47
N PHE A 49 1.56 1.86 -8.51
CA PHE A 49 0.92 1.11 -7.44
C PHE A 49 0.49 -0.27 -7.92
N SER A 50 0.90 -1.31 -7.20
CA SER A 50 0.49 -2.68 -7.51
C SER A 50 0.21 -3.48 -6.26
N MET A 51 -0.74 -4.41 -6.38
CA MET A 51 -1.13 -5.32 -5.30
C MET A 51 -0.91 -6.76 -5.75
N THR A 52 -0.15 -7.52 -4.95
CA THR A 52 0.04 -8.96 -5.13
C THR A 52 -0.67 -9.69 -3.99
N PHE A 53 -1.46 -10.72 -4.35
CA PHE A 53 -2.12 -11.57 -3.37
C PHE A 53 -1.35 -12.88 -3.23
N ILE A 54 -1.04 -13.23 -1.99
CA ILE A 54 -0.44 -14.50 -1.60
C ILE A 54 -1.46 -15.21 -0.72
N ARG A 55 -1.99 -16.32 -1.23
CA ARG A 55 -3.00 -17.10 -0.51
C ARG A 55 -2.48 -17.58 0.85
N PRO A 56 -3.37 -17.67 1.86
CA PRO A 56 -4.80 -17.37 1.78
C PRO A 56 -5.17 -15.95 2.20
N ARG A 57 -4.23 -15.13 2.69
CA ARG A 57 -4.57 -13.90 3.43
C ARG A 57 -3.53 -12.79 3.41
N THR A 58 -2.47 -12.95 2.62
CA THR A 58 -1.36 -12.00 2.61
C THR A 58 -1.44 -11.14 1.36
N VAL A 59 -1.29 -9.84 1.55
CA VAL A 59 -1.19 -8.86 0.46
C VAL A 59 0.17 -8.20 0.51
N VAL A 60 0.80 -8.06 -0.65
CA VAL A 60 1.97 -7.21 -0.83
C VAL A 60 1.55 -6.01 -1.67
N LEU A 61 1.58 -4.82 -1.07
CA LEU A 61 1.41 -3.56 -1.76
C LEU A 61 2.78 -3.02 -2.14
N THR A 62 3.03 -2.85 -3.43
CA THR A 62 4.23 -2.17 -3.92
C THR A 62 3.84 -0.76 -4.30
N GLN A 63 4.49 0.23 -3.68
CA GLN A 63 4.32 1.64 -3.98
C GLN A 63 5.63 2.20 -4.51
N ARG A 64 5.52 3.01 -5.56
CA ARG A 64 6.64 3.68 -6.21
C ARG A 64 6.38 5.17 -6.15
N TYR A 65 7.20 5.90 -5.41
CA TYR A 65 7.12 7.34 -5.27
C TYR A 65 8.14 8.00 -6.20
N PRO A 66 7.72 8.82 -7.18
CA PRO A 66 8.62 9.49 -8.10
C PRO A 66 9.66 10.37 -7.38
N HIS A 67 9.23 11.04 -6.31
CA HIS A 67 10.04 11.97 -5.52
C HIS A 67 10.14 11.54 -4.05
N LEU A 68 11.28 11.83 -3.42
CA LEU A 68 11.51 11.54 -2.00
C LEU A 68 10.46 12.22 -1.09
N GLN A 69 10.07 13.45 -1.40
CA GLN A 69 9.06 14.16 -0.61
C GLN A 69 7.71 13.43 -0.61
N LEU A 70 7.29 12.88 -1.75
CA LEU A 70 6.04 12.11 -1.84
C LEU A 70 6.08 10.85 -0.96
N TYR A 71 7.25 10.20 -0.88
CA TYR A 71 7.45 9.11 0.05
C TYR A 71 7.36 9.58 1.51
N ILE A 72 8.06 10.67 1.87
CA ILE A 72 8.08 11.20 3.23
C ILE A 72 6.66 11.58 3.70
N ASP A 73 5.92 12.31 2.88
CA ASP A 73 4.55 12.74 3.17
C ASP A 73 3.59 11.55 3.35
N SER A 74 3.88 10.43 2.67
CA SER A 74 3.07 9.22 2.75
C SER A 74 3.19 8.47 4.09
N ILE A 75 4.30 8.66 4.83
CA ILE A 75 4.64 7.85 6.02
C ILE A 75 3.58 8.04 7.11
N SER A 76 3.27 9.27 7.49
CA SER A 76 2.31 9.55 8.56
C SER A 76 0.91 9.04 8.20
N LEU A 77 0.47 9.27 6.96
CA LEU A 77 -0.82 8.83 6.45
C LEU A 77 -0.94 7.30 6.47
N ARG A 78 0.12 6.59 6.07
CA ARG A 78 0.19 5.13 6.11
C ARG A 78 0.11 4.62 7.54
N ASP A 79 0.93 5.18 8.43
CA ASP A 79 1.01 4.72 9.82
C ASP A 79 -0.33 4.92 10.55
N ASP A 80 -1.04 6.01 10.28
CA ASP A 80 -2.39 6.25 10.79
C ASP A 80 -3.40 5.25 10.25
N LEU A 81 -3.35 4.93 8.95
CA LEU A 81 -4.18 3.89 8.36
C LEU A 81 -3.93 2.52 9.00
N ILE A 82 -2.67 2.12 9.15
CA ILE A 82 -2.32 0.82 9.71
C ILE A 82 -2.78 0.71 11.17
N LYS A 83 -2.61 1.75 11.98
CA LYS A 83 -3.16 1.79 13.35
C LYS A 83 -4.67 1.60 13.38
N LYS A 84 -5.40 2.23 12.44
CA LYS A 84 -6.85 2.01 12.30
C LYS A 84 -7.16 0.57 11.92
N MET A 85 -6.47 0.00 10.93
CA MET A 85 -6.69 -1.40 10.51
C MET A 85 -6.48 -2.40 11.65
N PHE A 86 -5.47 -2.20 12.50
CA PHE A 86 -5.28 -3.02 13.71
C PHE A 86 -6.44 -2.84 14.70
N ARG A 87 -6.86 -1.59 14.97
CA ARG A 87 -7.94 -1.29 15.91
C ARG A 87 -9.28 -1.91 15.47
N GLU A 88 -9.57 -1.88 14.18
CA GLU A 88 -10.80 -2.44 13.61
C GLU A 88 -10.69 -3.96 13.35
N ASN A 89 -9.61 -4.60 13.81
CA ASN A 89 -9.39 -6.04 13.70
C ASN A 89 -9.49 -6.53 12.24
N LEU A 90 -8.88 -5.77 11.31
CA LEU A 90 -8.79 -6.13 9.89
C LEU A 90 -7.49 -6.85 9.54
N ILE A 91 -6.43 -6.63 10.31
CA ILE A 91 -5.11 -7.22 10.06
C ILE A 91 -4.52 -7.85 11.32
N HIS A 92 -3.75 -8.92 11.13
CA HIS A 92 -2.96 -9.59 12.16
C HIS A 92 -1.53 -9.09 12.23
N ASP A 93 -0.94 -8.77 11.08
CA ASP A 93 0.44 -8.30 10.98
C ASP A 93 0.60 -7.27 9.85
N TYR A 94 1.60 -6.42 10.01
CA TYR A 94 2.00 -5.41 9.05
C TYR A 94 3.51 -5.20 9.09
N GLN A 95 4.14 -5.30 7.92
CA GLN A 95 5.56 -5.02 7.75
C GLN A 95 5.76 -4.11 6.54
N VAL A 96 6.68 -3.17 6.65
CA VAL A 96 7.10 -2.31 5.53
C VAL A 96 8.59 -2.50 5.32
N SER A 97 9.00 -2.64 4.06
CA SER A 97 10.41 -2.73 3.72
C SER A 97 11.13 -1.40 3.97
N GLU A 98 12.45 -1.47 4.13
CA GLU A 98 13.30 -0.29 3.94
C GLU A 98 13.05 0.32 2.54
N PRO A 99 13.13 1.66 2.41
CA PRO A 99 12.97 2.32 1.13
C PRO A 99 14.15 2.00 0.20
N ILE A 100 13.82 1.55 -1.02
CA ILE A 100 14.81 1.29 -2.06
C ILE A 100 14.87 2.51 -2.98
N ILE A 101 16.05 3.15 -3.04
CA ILE A 101 16.31 4.22 -4.00
C ILE A 101 16.65 3.58 -5.34
N VAL A 102 15.79 3.79 -6.32
CA VAL A 102 16.01 3.39 -7.71
C VAL A 102 16.54 4.61 -8.46
N GLU A 103 17.82 4.58 -8.78
CA GLU A 103 18.44 5.53 -9.71
C GLU A 103 17.98 5.19 -11.13
N GLU A 104 17.54 6.21 -11.89
CA GLU A 104 17.27 5.98 -13.30
C GLU A 104 18.61 5.69 -13.99
N PRO A 105 18.71 4.63 -14.83
CA PRO A 105 19.91 4.44 -15.61
C PRO A 105 20.09 5.68 -16.49
N ASN A 106 21.23 6.36 -16.32
CA ASN A 106 21.59 7.56 -17.07
C ASN A 106 21.24 7.37 -18.56
N ALA A 107 20.28 8.16 -19.04
CA ALA A 107 19.89 8.23 -20.45
C ALA A 107 20.95 8.99 -21.26
#